data_AF-A0A815RUL3-F1
#
_entry.id   AF-A0A815RUL3-F1
#
_cell.length_a   1.000
_cell.length_b   1.000
_cell.length_c   1.000
_cell.angle_alpha   90.00
_cell.angle_beta   90.00
_cell.angle_gamma   90.00
#
_symmetry.space_group_name_H-M   'P 1'
#
loop_
_entity.id
_entity.type
_entity.pdbx_description
1 polymer ?
#
loop_
_entity_poly.entity_id
_entity_poly.type
_entity_poly.pdbx_seq_one_letter_code
_entity_poly.pdbx_strand_id
1 'polypeptide(L)'
;MRTNRRNTNNKNENITYLLPYIDVMKRNQAKKSPTITINKYNTSRVLTPRHRLKIATWNVRAGFQIGSREIIVRELYRYGISITALSELRLIGSGSMRARVPNSDDYMVLCYCGVEKRMEGVSYAVDRTISQSLTAFQPISSRLAILSLYGTINRHIIAVYAPTEVSSDESKDELYIKLQEVLDTLPRKDLILIAGDLNAQVGSNRPDWEDVHGNYGIGNMDGNGLRLLSFAAANELIIGNRLFRHPRKLHLWTFVQ
;
A
#
# COMPACT_ATOMS: atom_id res chain seq x y z
N MET A 1 13.76 -54.97 11.66
CA MET A 1 14.66 -53.92 12.21
C MET A 1 14.97 -52.91 11.11
N ARG A 2 14.81 -51.61 11.41
CA ARG A 2 15.26 -50.39 10.66
C ARG A 2 14.56 -50.11 9.31
N THR A 3 13.41 -49.43 9.30
CA THR A 3 13.15 -47.97 9.25
C THR A 3 13.54 -47.23 7.95
N ASN A 4 12.52 -46.96 7.13
CA ASN A 4 12.48 -45.99 6.04
C ASN A 4 12.70 -44.55 6.56
N ARG A 5 13.67 -43.81 6.00
CA ARG A 5 13.79 -42.35 6.15
C ARG A 5 13.07 -41.67 4.99
N ARG A 6 11.97 -40.97 5.31
CA ARG A 6 11.32 -39.98 4.45
C ARG A 6 12.23 -38.76 4.31
N ASN A 7 12.47 -38.35 3.07
CA ASN A 7 13.17 -37.12 2.73
C ASN A 7 12.14 -35.98 2.68
N THR A 8 12.13 -35.10 3.68
CA THR A 8 11.26 -33.92 3.73
C THR A 8 11.96 -32.73 3.09
N ASN A 9 11.67 -32.47 1.81
CA ASN A 9 12.09 -31.24 1.15
C ASN A 9 11.22 -30.07 1.63
N ASN A 10 11.84 -29.21 2.44
CA ASN A 10 11.34 -27.92 2.88
C ASN A 10 11.08 -27.01 1.67
N LYS A 11 9.82 -26.60 1.46
CA LYS A 11 9.47 -25.53 0.53
C LYS A 11 9.74 -24.19 1.21
N ASN A 12 10.85 -23.55 0.83
CA ASN A 12 11.16 -22.17 1.18
C ASN A 12 10.22 -21.24 0.39
N GLU A 13 9.23 -20.68 1.05
CA GLU A 13 8.42 -19.59 0.53
C GLU A 13 9.18 -18.27 0.75
N ASN A 14 9.58 -17.65 -0.37
CA ASN A 14 10.43 -16.46 -0.42
C ASN A 14 9.61 -15.18 -0.22
N ILE A 15 10.18 -14.28 0.58
CA ILE A 15 9.61 -12.98 0.91
C ILE A 15 10.47 -11.91 0.29
N THR A 16 9.85 -11.10 -0.54
CA THR A 16 10.50 -10.01 -1.24
C THR A 16 10.62 -8.80 -0.30
N TYR A 17 11.85 -8.45 0.07
CA TYR A 17 12.17 -7.19 0.76
C TYR A 17 12.24 -6.04 -0.25
N LEU A 18 11.52 -4.94 -0.04
CA LEU A 18 11.77 -3.67 -0.73
C LEU A 18 11.66 -2.48 0.25
N LEU A 19 12.65 -1.60 0.18
CA LEU A 19 12.78 -0.31 0.86
C LEU A 19 12.84 0.77 -0.24
N PRO A 20 12.09 1.89 -0.15
CA PRO A 20 12.30 3.04 -1.03
C PRO A 20 12.96 4.23 -0.29
N TYR A 21 13.81 4.95 -1.02
CA TYR A 21 14.40 6.26 -0.70
C TYR A 21 14.10 7.19 -1.89
N ILE A 22 13.89 8.51 -1.69
CA ILE A 22 14.08 9.69 -2.58
C ILE A 22 13.09 10.84 -2.22
N ASP A 23 13.52 12.09 -2.45
CA ASP A 23 13.04 13.41 -1.99
C ASP A 23 12.82 14.37 -3.20
N VAL A 24 12.16 15.54 -2.97
CA VAL A 24 12.21 16.85 -3.70
C VAL A 24 10.98 17.41 -4.52
N MET A 25 10.40 18.49 -3.95
CA MET A 25 9.88 19.83 -4.40
C MET A 25 9.17 20.16 -5.75
N LYS A 26 8.07 20.95 -5.65
CA LYS A 26 7.74 22.16 -6.49
C LYS A 26 6.64 23.07 -5.87
N ARG A 27 6.26 24.24 -6.44
CA ARG A 27 5.48 25.37 -5.84
C ARG A 27 3.93 25.45 -6.01
N ASN A 28 3.28 25.95 -4.94
CA ASN A 28 1.87 26.30 -4.61
C ASN A 28 0.83 26.63 -5.71
N GLN A 29 -0.45 26.25 -5.44
CA GLN A 29 -1.58 27.13 -5.02
C GLN A 29 -2.74 26.27 -4.46
N ALA A 30 -3.36 26.68 -3.34
CA ALA A 30 -4.31 25.88 -2.56
C ALA A 30 -5.79 26.23 -2.85
N LYS A 31 -6.65 25.21 -2.95
CA LYS A 31 -8.11 25.31 -2.80
C LYS A 31 -8.60 24.24 -1.81
N LYS A 32 -9.58 24.60 -0.97
CA LYS A 32 -10.10 23.79 0.15
C LYS A 32 -11.01 22.65 -0.35
N SER A 33 -10.78 21.43 0.15
CA SER A 33 -11.57 20.21 -0.08
C SER A 33 -12.19 19.68 1.25
N PRO A 34 -13.17 18.75 1.20
CA PRO A 34 -14.27 18.62 2.19
C PRO A 34 -13.88 17.94 3.52
N THR A 35 -14.78 17.98 4.50
CA THR A 35 -14.58 17.49 5.88
C THR A 35 -14.34 15.98 5.93
N ILE A 36 -13.06 15.59 5.85
CA ILE A 36 -12.56 14.22 6.04
C ILE A 36 -12.57 13.88 7.53
N THR A 37 -13.02 12.67 7.91
CA THR A 37 -12.84 12.16 9.28
C THR A 37 -11.34 11.93 9.50
N ILE A 38 -10.71 12.74 10.34
CA ILE A 38 -9.28 12.62 10.64
C ILE A 38 -9.11 11.99 12.03
N ASN A 39 -8.69 10.73 12.07
CA ASN A 39 -8.26 10.10 13.31
C ASN A 39 -6.86 10.61 13.66
N LYS A 40 -6.77 11.60 14.56
CA LYS A 40 -5.51 12.15 15.04
C LYS A 40 -4.91 11.25 16.12
N TYR A 41 -3.58 11.12 16.08
CA TYR A 41 -2.81 10.35 17.05
C TYR A 41 -1.78 11.25 17.74
N ASN A 42 -1.57 11.04 19.04
CA ASN A 42 -0.51 11.72 19.77
C ASN A 42 0.82 11.04 19.45
N THR A 43 1.75 11.79 18.87
CA THR A 43 3.07 11.30 18.49
C THR A 43 4.01 11.33 19.68
N SER A 44 4.73 10.23 19.88
CA SER A 44 5.79 10.13 20.90
C SER A 44 7.15 9.76 20.30
N ARG A 45 7.20 9.52 18.97
CA ARG A 45 8.40 9.16 18.25
C ARG A 45 8.54 9.98 16.96
N VAL A 46 9.78 10.33 16.63
CA VAL A 46 10.16 11.05 15.41
C VAL A 46 10.88 10.12 14.45
N LEU A 47 10.38 9.99 13.22
CA LEU A 47 11.05 9.20 12.18
C LEU A 47 12.14 10.00 11.48
N THR A 48 13.39 9.55 11.66
CA THR A 48 14.56 10.11 10.96
C THR A 48 14.89 9.29 9.71
N PRO A 49 15.67 9.84 8.75
CA PRO A 49 16.14 9.08 7.57
C PRO A 49 16.94 7.80 7.90
N ARG A 50 17.51 7.70 9.11
CA ARG A 50 18.24 6.50 9.57
C ARG A 50 17.31 5.33 9.92
N HIS A 51 16.02 5.58 10.14
CA HIS A 51 15.05 4.53 10.40
C HIS A 51 14.65 3.87 9.09
N ARG A 52 15.01 2.58 8.92
CA ARG A 52 14.60 1.80 7.75
C ARG A 52 13.15 1.35 7.92
N LEU A 53 12.26 1.80 7.04
CA LEU A 53 10.84 1.42 7.03
C LEU A 53 10.59 0.36 5.96
N LYS A 54 10.26 -0.87 6.36
CA LYS A 54 9.83 -1.89 5.40
C LYS A 54 8.35 -1.70 5.13
N ILE A 55 8.01 -1.31 3.91
CA ILE A 55 6.63 -1.06 3.50
C ILE A 55 6.21 -2.16 2.52
N ALA A 56 5.03 -2.74 2.75
CA ALA A 56 4.47 -3.77 1.89
C ALA A 56 3.05 -3.43 1.45
N THR A 57 2.59 -4.11 0.40
CA THR A 57 1.20 -4.12 -0.03
C THR A 57 0.70 -5.57 -0.01
N TRP A 58 -0.53 -5.80 0.43
CA TRP A 58 -1.11 -7.15 0.40
C TRP A 58 -2.63 -7.08 0.20
N ASN A 59 -3.09 -7.63 -0.93
CA ASN A 59 -4.50 -7.93 -1.13
C ASN A 59 -4.84 -9.27 -0.44
N VAL A 60 -5.62 -9.21 0.64
CA VAL A 60 -5.87 -10.34 1.56
C VAL A 60 -7.03 -11.23 1.07
N ARG A 61 -7.98 -10.68 0.31
CA ARG A 61 -9.22 -11.32 -0.20
C ARG A 61 -10.18 -11.95 0.83
N ALA A 62 -9.77 -12.21 2.08
CA ALA A 62 -10.57 -12.91 3.10
C ALA A 62 -10.36 -12.43 4.55
N GLY A 63 -9.93 -11.18 4.77
CA GLY A 63 -9.52 -10.67 6.10
C GLY A 63 -10.61 -10.59 7.18
N PHE A 64 -11.88 -10.83 6.83
CA PHE A 64 -13.02 -10.78 7.75
C PHE A 64 -13.24 -12.10 8.52
N GLN A 65 -12.61 -13.20 8.10
CA GLN A 65 -12.75 -14.49 8.77
C GLN A 65 -12.08 -14.47 10.15
N ILE A 66 -12.67 -15.17 11.11
CA ILE A 66 -12.12 -15.30 12.47
C ILE A 66 -10.71 -15.91 12.37
N GLY A 67 -9.73 -15.34 13.07
CA GLY A 67 -8.34 -15.80 13.04
C GLY A 67 -7.49 -15.25 11.88
N SER A 68 -8.10 -14.64 10.86
CA SER A 68 -7.35 -14.11 9.70
C SER A 68 -6.46 -12.94 10.08
N ARG A 69 -6.89 -12.10 11.03
CA ARG A 69 -6.12 -10.92 11.49
C ARG A 69 -4.85 -11.35 12.20
N GLU A 70 -4.96 -12.38 13.03
CA GLU A 70 -3.86 -12.98 13.77
C GLU A 70 -2.84 -13.61 12.81
N ILE A 71 -3.30 -14.28 11.75
CA ILE A 71 -2.43 -14.82 10.70
C ILE A 71 -1.72 -13.69 9.96
N ILE A 72 -2.44 -12.65 9.52
CA ILE A 72 -1.85 -11.50 8.82
C ILE A 72 -0.77 -10.85 9.69
N VAL A 73 -1.11 -10.51 10.93
CA VAL A 73 -0.17 -9.88 11.87
C VAL A 73 1.03 -10.79 12.16
N ARG A 74 0.83 -12.10 12.29
CA ARG A 74 1.93 -13.06 12.47
C ARG A 74 2.90 -13.02 11.30
N GLU A 75 2.42 -13.06 10.06
CA GLU A 75 3.31 -13.07 8.89
C GLU A 75 4.00 -11.71 8.70
N LEU A 76 3.28 -10.60 8.88
CA LEU A 76 3.88 -9.26 8.82
C LEU A 76 4.98 -9.08 9.86
N TYR A 77 4.73 -9.54 11.09
CA TYR A 77 5.71 -9.53 12.17
C TYR A 77 6.92 -10.41 11.83
N ARG A 78 6.69 -11.63 11.34
CA ARG A 78 7.75 -12.59 10.95
C ARG A 78 8.70 -12.00 9.92
N TYR A 79 8.21 -11.19 8.98
CA TYR A 79 9.03 -10.54 7.96
C TYR A 79 9.61 -9.19 8.38
N GLY A 80 9.27 -8.73 9.59
CA GLY A 80 9.67 -7.44 10.14
C GLY A 80 9.17 -6.29 9.30
N ILE A 81 7.95 -6.41 8.76
CA ILE A 81 7.31 -5.35 7.97
C ILE A 81 6.85 -4.25 8.92
N SER A 82 7.23 -3.02 8.61
CA SER A 82 6.91 -1.85 9.42
C SER A 82 5.49 -1.38 9.17
N ILE A 83 5.12 -1.26 7.89
CA ILE A 83 3.81 -0.78 7.46
C ILE A 83 3.33 -1.61 6.29
N THR A 84 2.08 -2.03 6.31
CA THR A 84 1.45 -2.71 5.17
C THR A 84 0.18 -1.99 4.76
N ALA A 85 0.07 -1.62 3.49
CA ALA A 85 -1.21 -1.25 2.89
C ALA A 85 -1.96 -2.54 2.49
N LEU A 86 -3.11 -2.74 3.12
CA LEU A 86 -3.93 -3.94 3.00
C LEU A 86 -5.18 -3.61 2.19
N SER A 87 -5.44 -4.40 1.15
CA SER A 87 -6.68 -4.33 0.37
C SER A 87 -7.56 -5.55 0.69
N GLU A 88 -8.87 -5.36 0.62
CA GLU A 88 -9.87 -6.42 0.85
C GLU A 88 -9.83 -7.05 2.26
N LEU A 89 -9.48 -6.26 3.29
CA LEU A 89 -9.59 -6.71 4.69
C LEU A 89 -11.06 -6.87 5.13
N ARG A 90 -11.99 -6.18 4.44
CA ARG A 90 -13.46 -6.32 4.57
C ARG A 90 -13.99 -6.13 6.00
N LEU A 91 -13.36 -5.24 6.78
CA LEU A 91 -13.85 -4.80 8.08
C LEU A 91 -14.97 -3.77 7.89
N ILE A 92 -15.99 -3.79 8.75
CA ILE A 92 -17.09 -2.81 8.71
C ILE A 92 -16.67 -1.56 9.50
N GLY A 93 -17.01 -0.40 8.97
CA GLY A 93 -16.80 0.90 9.62
C GLY A 93 -15.38 1.43 9.44
N SER A 94 -15.08 2.52 10.12
CA SER A 94 -13.74 3.10 10.14
C SER A 94 -13.21 3.21 11.57
N GLY A 95 -11.91 3.00 11.74
CA GLY A 95 -11.29 3.09 13.06
C GLY A 95 -9.89 2.50 13.11
N SER A 96 -9.40 2.30 14.33
CA SER A 96 -8.14 1.59 14.57
C SER A 96 -8.26 0.64 15.75
N MET A 97 -7.63 -0.53 15.64
CA MET A 97 -7.56 -1.52 16.70
C MET A 97 -6.15 -2.08 16.86
N ARG A 98 -5.84 -2.65 18.03
CA ARG A 98 -4.60 -3.40 18.22
C ARG A 98 -4.86 -4.88 17.96
N ALA A 99 -4.03 -5.49 17.13
CA ALA A 99 -4.03 -6.92 16.90
C ALA A 99 -2.74 -7.51 17.46
N ARG A 100 -2.87 -8.46 18.39
CA ARG A 100 -1.72 -9.09 19.05
C ARG A 100 -0.99 -10.02 18.09
N VAL A 101 0.33 -10.06 18.20
CA VAL A 101 1.14 -11.06 17.51
C VAL A 101 1.01 -12.38 18.29
N PRO A 102 0.63 -13.50 17.63
CA PRO A 102 0.57 -14.79 18.31
C PRO A 102 1.90 -15.18 18.95
N ASN A 103 1.86 -15.64 20.20
CA ASN A 103 3.03 -16.05 20.99
C ASN A 103 4.06 -14.94 21.24
N SER A 104 3.63 -13.68 21.27
CA SER A 104 4.48 -12.51 21.55
C SER A 104 3.70 -11.45 22.34
N ASP A 105 4.42 -10.64 23.13
CA ASP A 105 3.86 -9.45 23.80
C ASP A 105 3.76 -8.24 22.85
N ASP A 106 4.12 -8.42 21.58
CA ASP A 106 4.02 -7.39 20.56
C ASP A 106 2.65 -7.33 19.90
N TYR A 107 2.38 -6.22 19.22
CA TYR A 107 1.14 -5.99 18.51
C TYR A 107 1.37 -5.12 17.27
N MET A 108 0.41 -5.17 16.35
CA MET A 108 0.30 -4.20 15.27
C MET A 108 -0.97 -3.38 15.43
N VAL A 109 -0.92 -2.12 15.02
CA VAL A 109 -2.09 -1.24 14.92
C VAL A 109 -2.69 -1.42 13.55
N LEU A 110 -3.94 -1.89 13.51
CA LEU A 110 -4.74 -1.99 12.30
C LEU A 110 -5.60 -0.75 12.16
N CYS A 111 -5.33 0.10 11.17
CA CYS A 111 -6.21 1.22 10.79
C CYS A 111 -7.06 0.75 9.61
N TYR A 112 -8.38 0.84 9.69
CA TYR A 112 -9.25 0.30 8.65
C TYR A 112 -10.34 1.28 8.26
N CYS A 113 -10.71 1.22 6.99
CA CYS A 113 -11.85 1.88 6.41
C CYS A 113 -12.61 0.87 5.58
N GLY A 114 -13.83 0.55 5.98
CA GLY A 114 -14.73 -0.25 5.18
C GLY A 114 -16.16 0.25 5.24
N VAL A 115 -16.85 -0.03 4.15
CA VAL A 115 -18.26 0.30 3.94
C VAL A 115 -19.17 -0.76 4.58
N GLU A 116 -20.45 -0.43 4.78
CA GLU A 116 -21.44 -1.34 5.40
C GLU A 116 -21.57 -2.68 4.65
N LYS A 117 -21.47 -2.64 3.31
CA LYS A 117 -21.41 -3.84 2.47
C LYS A 117 -19.94 -4.26 2.33
N ARG A 118 -19.53 -5.35 2.99
CA ARG A 118 -18.17 -5.92 3.07
C ARG A 118 -17.50 -6.31 1.72
N MET A 119 -17.52 -5.44 0.73
CA MET A 119 -17.03 -5.72 -0.63
C MET A 119 -15.72 -5.03 -0.92
N GLU A 120 -15.52 -3.83 -0.36
CA GLU A 120 -14.36 -2.98 -0.64
C GLU A 120 -13.74 -2.48 0.67
N GLY A 121 -12.44 -2.20 0.65
CA GLY A 121 -11.77 -1.63 1.82
C GLY A 121 -10.26 -1.57 1.66
N VAL A 122 -9.71 -0.42 2.03
CA VAL A 122 -8.28 -0.20 2.27
C VAL A 122 -8.02 -0.08 3.76
N SER A 123 -6.89 -0.61 4.19
CA SER A 123 -6.49 -0.61 5.58
C SER A 123 -4.97 -0.60 5.69
N TYR A 124 -4.48 -0.36 6.90
CA TYR A 124 -3.06 -0.37 7.23
C TYR A 124 -2.82 -1.32 8.39
N ALA A 125 -1.72 -2.06 8.33
CA ALA A 125 -1.11 -2.66 9.51
C ALA A 125 0.20 -1.93 9.79
N VAL A 126 0.34 -1.38 10.99
CA VAL A 126 1.50 -0.60 11.42
C VAL A 126 2.11 -1.28 12.63
N ASP A 127 3.41 -1.55 12.62
CA ASP A 127 4.08 -2.13 13.77
C ASP A 127 4.01 -1.20 15.00
N ARG A 128 4.10 -1.79 16.20
CA ARG A 128 4.03 -1.06 17.47
C ARG A 128 4.95 0.15 17.53
N THR A 129 6.18 0.03 17.04
CA THR A 129 7.18 1.09 17.12
C THR A 129 6.84 2.25 16.20
N ILE A 130 6.46 1.96 14.95
CA ILE A 130 6.11 2.99 13.98
C ILE A 130 4.74 3.63 14.29
N SER A 131 3.84 2.90 14.94
CA SER A 131 2.55 3.43 15.37
C SER A 131 2.67 4.65 16.29
N GLN A 132 3.77 4.79 17.04
CA GLN A 132 4.08 5.94 17.89
C GLN A 132 4.41 7.22 17.11
N SER A 133 4.66 7.09 15.80
CA SER A 133 4.90 8.22 14.91
C SER A 133 3.66 8.57 14.08
N LEU A 134 2.54 7.85 14.23
CA LEU A 134 1.30 8.18 13.53
C LEU A 134 0.80 9.54 13.97
N THR A 135 0.44 10.37 13.00
CA THR A 135 -0.21 11.67 13.23
C THR A 135 -1.67 11.64 12.85
N ALA A 136 -1.98 10.98 11.73
CA ALA A 136 -3.34 10.92 11.21
C ALA A 136 -3.60 9.63 10.41
N PHE A 137 -4.81 9.11 10.54
CA PHE A 137 -5.41 8.18 9.59
C PHE A 137 -6.68 8.81 9.04
N GLN A 138 -6.78 8.86 7.70
CA GLN A 138 -7.84 9.55 6.97
C GLN A 138 -8.49 8.60 5.96
N PRO A 139 -9.64 8.00 6.28
CA PRO A 139 -10.48 7.32 5.29
C PRO A 139 -11.05 8.33 4.29
N ILE A 140 -10.73 8.19 3.00
CA ILE A 140 -11.26 9.06 1.94
C ILE A 140 -12.42 8.37 1.21
N SER A 141 -12.27 7.08 0.91
CA SER A 141 -13.31 6.23 0.34
C SER A 141 -13.07 4.77 0.70
N SER A 142 -13.91 3.85 0.21
CA SER A 142 -13.67 2.40 0.31
C SER A 142 -12.37 1.94 -0.35
N ARG A 143 -11.81 2.76 -1.26
CA ARG A 143 -10.67 2.45 -2.12
C ARG A 143 -9.46 3.34 -1.90
N LEU A 144 -9.58 4.37 -1.06
CA LEU A 144 -8.55 5.38 -0.85
C LEU A 144 -8.49 5.80 0.61
N ALA A 145 -7.30 5.74 1.21
CA ALA A 145 -7.07 6.23 2.57
C ALA A 145 -5.64 6.74 2.73
N ILE A 146 -5.42 7.65 3.67
CA ILE A 146 -4.11 8.24 3.94
C ILE A 146 -3.66 7.89 5.36
N LEU A 147 -2.43 7.42 5.49
CA LEU A 147 -1.73 7.25 6.75
C LEU A 147 -0.58 8.25 6.82
N SER A 148 -0.57 9.11 7.84
CA SER A 148 0.43 10.16 8.02
C SER A 148 1.32 9.87 9.22
N LEU A 149 2.62 10.09 9.05
CA LEU A 149 3.66 9.84 10.05
C LEU A 149 4.50 11.08 10.27
N TYR A 150 4.80 11.38 11.54
CA TYR A 150 5.70 12.44 11.93
C TYR A 150 7.16 12.03 11.81
N GLY A 151 7.98 12.95 11.33
CA GLY A 151 9.42 12.74 11.21
C GLY A 151 10.17 14.02 10.90
N THR A 152 11.48 13.89 10.69
CA THR A 152 12.29 15.00 10.15
C THR A 152 11.73 15.51 8.82
N ILE A 153 11.23 14.58 8.00
CA ILE A 153 10.36 14.81 6.86
C ILE A 153 9.10 14.00 7.17
N ASN A 154 7.91 14.62 7.12
CA ASN A 154 6.69 13.85 7.35
C ASN A 154 6.48 12.90 6.18
N ARG A 155 5.76 11.81 6.43
CA ARG A 155 5.53 10.77 5.43
C ARG A 155 4.05 10.50 5.33
N HIS A 156 3.53 10.50 4.11
CA HIS A 156 2.14 10.17 3.81
C HIS A 156 2.13 8.92 2.95
N ILE A 157 1.49 7.87 3.45
CA ILE A 157 1.26 6.65 2.69
C ILE A 157 -0.20 6.68 2.27
N ILE A 158 -0.43 6.57 0.97
CA ILE A 158 -1.76 6.56 0.36
C ILE A 158 -2.03 5.13 -0.08
N ALA A 159 -2.99 4.49 0.56
CA ALA A 159 -3.45 3.15 0.24
C ALA A 159 -4.51 3.25 -0.87
N VAL A 160 -4.29 2.52 -1.96
CA VAL A 160 -5.18 2.53 -3.13
C VAL A 160 -5.65 1.13 -3.49
N TYR A 161 -6.94 0.99 -3.77
CA TYR A 161 -7.52 -0.19 -4.43
C TYR A 161 -8.30 0.23 -5.69
N ALA A 162 -7.63 0.21 -6.84
CA ALA A 162 -8.21 0.71 -8.08
C ALA A 162 -9.26 -0.23 -8.67
N PRO A 163 -10.23 0.28 -9.43
CA PRO A 163 -11.13 -0.55 -10.23
C PRO A 163 -10.37 -1.44 -11.22
N THR A 164 -10.95 -2.59 -11.53
CA THR A 164 -10.39 -3.51 -12.54
C THR A 164 -10.57 -2.93 -13.94
N GLU A 165 -9.87 -3.50 -14.92
CA GLU A 165 -9.94 -3.01 -16.31
C GLU A 165 -11.36 -3.06 -16.90
N VAL A 166 -12.19 -4.01 -16.45
CA VAL A 166 -13.59 -4.16 -16.89
C VAL A 166 -14.57 -3.22 -16.18
N SER A 167 -14.11 -2.46 -15.19
CA SER A 167 -14.94 -1.47 -14.49
C SER A 167 -15.23 -0.28 -15.41
N SER A 168 -16.32 0.44 -15.14
CA SER A 168 -16.69 1.61 -15.93
C SER A 168 -15.64 2.72 -15.85
N ASP A 169 -15.53 3.53 -16.91
CA ASP A 169 -14.58 4.64 -16.94
C ASP A 169 -14.91 5.69 -15.88
N GLU A 170 -16.19 5.91 -15.56
CA GLU A 170 -16.60 6.82 -14.50
C GLU A 170 -16.05 6.39 -13.13
N SER A 171 -16.06 5.08 -12.85
CA SER A 171 -15.51 4.54 -11.59
C SER A 171 -13.99 4.70 -11.53
N LYS A 172 -13.31 4.56 -12.66
CA LYS A 172 -11.85 4.76 -12.78
C LYS A 172 -11.52 6.24 -12.61
N ASP A 173 -12.24 7.13 -13.31
CA ASP A 173 -12.08 8.58 -13.23
C ASP A 173 -12.30 9.10 -11.81
N GLU A 174 -13.36 8.65 -11.14
CA GLU A 174 -13.67 9.06 -9.76
C GLU A 174 -12.50 8.75 -8.80
N LEU A 175 -11.84 7.60 -8.95
CA LEU A 175 -10.66 7.27 -8.15
C LEU A 175 -9.53 8.27 -8.39
N TYR A 176 -9.16 8.51 -9.65
CA TYR A 176 -8.02 9.36 -9.99
C TYR A 176 -8.28 10.84 -9.66
N ILE A 177 -9.52 11.31 -9.78
CA ILE A 177 -9.93 12.65 -9.32
C ILE A 177 -9.71 12.77 -7.81
N LYS A 178 -10.22 11.83 -7.01
CA LYS A 178 -10.01 11.84 -5.54
C LYS A 178 -8.54 11.69 -5.16
N LEU A 179 -7.80 10.87 -5.89
CA LEU A 179 -6.36 10.71 -5.66
C LEU A 179 -5.60 12.02 -5.93
N GLN A 180 -5.96 12.75 -6.99
CA GLN A 180 -5.41 14.07 -7.28
C GLN A 180 -5.74 15.07 -6.16
N GLU A 181 -7.01 15.16 -5.74
CA GLU A 181 -7.43 16.04 -4.65
C GLU A 181 -6.63 15.77 -3.37
N VAL A 182 -6.39 14.49 -3.05
CA VAL A 182 -5.55 14.10 -1.93
C VAL A 182 -4.12 14.59 -2.11
N LEU A 183 -3.49 14.34 -3.25
CA LEU A 183 -2.12 14.79 -3.51
C LEU A 183 -1.99 16.32 -3.39
N ASP A 184 -2.97 17.07 -3.90
CA ASP A 184 -2.99 18.53 -3.86
C ASP A 184 -3.09 19.08 -2.43
N THR A 185 -3.67 18.31 -1.50
CA THR A 185 -3.77 18.71 -0.08
C THR A 185 -2.49 18.46 0.71
N LEU A 186 -1.61 17.56 0.25
CA LEU A 186 -0.43 17.14 1.00
C LEU A 186 0.73 18.14 0.81
N PRO A 187 1.52 18.44 1.87
CA PRO A 187 2.65 19.34 1.73
C PRO A 187 3.71 18.73 0.81
N ARG A 188 4.14 19.47 -0.20
CA ARG A 188 5.13 19.00 -1.20
C ARG A 188 6.54 18.77 -0.66
N LYS A 189 6.84 19.26 0.55
CA LYS A 189 8.09 18.98 1.26
C LYS A 189 8.06 17.62 1.97
N ASP A 190 6.87 17.04 2.11
CA ASP A 190 6.68 15.77 2.78
C ASP A 190 6.80 14.62 1.77
N LEU A 191 7.23 13.46 2.23
CA LEU A 191 7.40 12.28 1.40
C LEU A 191 6.04 11.60 1.18
N ILE A 192 5.66 11.41 -0.08
CA ILE A 192 4.41 10.75 -0.45
C ILE A 192 4.71 9.38 -1.07
N LEU A 193 4.04 8.34 -0.57
CA LEU A 193 4.09 6.99 -1.11
C LEU A 193 2.69 6.53 -1.46
N ILE A 194 2.45 6.20 -2.73
CA ILE A 194 1.21 5.54 -3.16
C ILE A 194 1.48 4.03 -3.18
N ALA A 195 0.67 3.27 -2.44
CA ALA A 195 0.86 1.85 -2.25
C ALA A 195 -0.48 1.13 -2.30
N GLY A 196 -0.53 -0.02 -2.98
CA GLY A 196 -1.72 -0.85 -2.99
C GLY A 196 -1.84 -1.61 -4.30
N ASP A 197 -3.08 -1.90 -4.66
CA ASP A 197 -3.41 -2.65 -5.87
C ASP A 197 -4.07 -1.69 -6.86
N LEU A 198 -3.30 -1.29 -7.86
CA LEU A 198 -3.71 -0.34 -8.89
C LEU A 198 -4.38 -1.01 -10.09
N ASN A 199 -4.49 -2.35 -10.12
CA ASN A 199 -5.13 -3.11 -11.20
C ASN A 199 -4.72 -2.64 -12.62
N ALA A 200 -3.43 -2.29 -12.80
CA ALA A 200 -2.92 -1.66 -14.01
C ALA A 200 -1.72 -2.42 -14.57
N GLN A 201 -1.74 -2.66 -15.88
CA GLN A 201 -0.61 -3.22 -16.62
C GLN A 201 0.02 -2.13 -17.47
N VAL A 202 1.18 -1.62 -17.04
CA VAL A 202 1.93 -0.60 -17.79
C VAL A 202 2.72 -1.17 -18.99
N GLY A 203 2.75 -2.50 -19.13
CA GLY A 203 3.47 -3.18 -20.20
C GLY A 203 4.99 -3.05 -20.14
N SER A 204 5.66 -3.39 -21.24
CA SER A 204 7.11 -3.27 -21.45
C SER A 204 7.51 -2.09 -22.34
N ASN A 205 6.53 -1.44 -22.98
CA ASN A 205 6.78 -0.30 -23.85
C ASN A 205 7.17 0.92 -23.00
N ARG A 206 8.33 1.50 -23.27
CA ARG A 206 8.93 2.61 -22.53
C ARG A 206 9.00 3.94 -23.31
N PRO A 207 9.16 3.98 -24.65
CA PRO A 207 9.17 5.24 -25.38
C PRO A 207 8.01 6.14 -24.94
N ASP A 208 8.33 7.40 -24.65
CA ASP A 208 7.44 8.47 -24.16
C ASP A 208 7.16 8.45 -22.63
N TRP A 209 7.69 7.46 -21.89
CA TRP A 209 7.46 7.29 -20.45
C TRP A 209 8.75 7.11 -19.62
N GLU A 210 9.89 7.52 -20.17
CA GLU A 210 11.22 7.26 -19.59
C GLU A 210 11.40 7.80 -18.17
N ASP A 211 10.72 8.89 -17.84
CA ASP A 211 10.81 9.61 -16.57
C ASP A 211 9.96 8.96 -15.46
N VAL A 212 8.96 8.15 -15.83
CA VAL A 212 8.00 7.56 -14.88
C VAL A 212 8.05 6.03 -14.84
N HIS A 213 8.51 5.39 -15.92
CA HIS A 213 8.51 3.95 -16.11
C HIS A 213 9.92 3.36 -16.13
N GLY A 214 10.18 2.45 -15.20
CA GLY A 214 11.45 1.74 -15.10
C GLY A 214 11.66 0.67 -16.19
N ASN A 215 12.90 0.22 -16.33
CA ASN A 215 13.36 -0.63 -17.44
C ASN A 215 12.83 -2.08 -17.46
N TYR A 216 12.04 -2.49 -16.47
CA TYR A 216 11.68 -3.90 -16.27
C TYR A 216 10.18 -4.18 -16.43
N GLY A 217 9.52 -3.46 -17.34
CA GLY A 217 8.15 -3.72 -17.75
C GLY A 217 7.96 -5.10 -18.43
N ILE A 218 6.80 -5.71 -18.23
CA ILE A 218 6.43 -7.02 -18.81
C ILE A 218 4.97 -6.95 -19.27
N GLY A 219 4.69 -7.57 -20.41
CA GLY A 219 3.36 -7.63 -21.00
C GLY A 219 3.03 -6.41 -21.84
N ASN A 220 1.74 -6.30 -22.19
CA ASN A 220 1.19 -5.18 -22.94
C ASN A 220 0.56 -4.17 -21.99
N MET A 221 0.51 -2.92 -22.43
CA MET A 221 -0.17 -1.87 -21.69
C MET A 221 -1.69 -2.03 -21.84
N ASP A 222 -2.43 -2.00 -20.73
CA ASP A 222 -3.90 -1.91 -20.72
C ASP A 222 -4.37 -0.47 -20.48
N GLY A 223 -5.69 -0.22 -20.53
CA GLY A 223 -6.26 1.11 -20.34
C GLY A 223 -5.95 1.68 -18.95
N ASN A 224 -6.06 0.85 -17.91
CA ASN A 224 -5.64 1.20 -16.55
C ASN A 224 -4.13 1.54 -16.48
N GLY A 225 -3.28 0.84 -17.22
CA GLY A 225 -1.85 1.09 -17.35
C GLY A 225 -1.53 2.46 -17.92
N LEU A 226 -2.17 2.82 -19.03
CA LEU A 226 -2.03 4.14 -19.64
C LEU A 226 -2.47 5.25 -18.68
N ARG A 227 -3.61 5.04 -17.99
CA ARG A 227 -4.14 5.99 -17.01
C ARG A 227 -3.19 6.20 -15.82
N LEU A 228 -2.59 5.12 -15.31
CA LEU A 228 -1.58 5.18 -14.26
C LEU A 228 -0.33 5.94 -14.71
N LEU A 229 0.19 5.65 -15.90
CA LEU A 229 1.36 6.33 -16.47
C LEU A 229 1.10 7.82 -16.66
N SER A 230 -0.05 8.17 -17.22
CA SER A 230 -0.48 9.55 -17.45
C SER A 230 -0.60 10.32 -16.14
N PHE A 231 -1.23 9.71 -15.13
CA PHE A 231 -1.34 10.29 -13.80
C PHE A 231 0.03 10.46 -13.12
N ALA A 232 0.91 9.46 -13.26
CA ALA A 232 2.25 9.53 -12.70
C ALA A 232 3.08 10.65 -13.35
N ALA A 233 3.03 10.78 -14.67
CA ALA A 233 3.73 11.84 -15.41
C ALA A 233 3.21 13.23 -15.05
N ALA A 234 1.89 13.40 -14.96
CA ALA A 234 1.28 14.67 -14.59
C ALA A 234 1.66 15.12 -13.16
N ASN A 235 1.96 14.18 -12.27
CA ASN A 235 2.28 14.43 -10.87
C ASN A 235 3.76 14.23 -10.52
N GLU A 236 4.65 14.09 -11.51
CA GLU A 236 6.08 13.84 -11.31
C GLU A 236 6.36 12.61 -10.40
N LEU A 237 5.52 11.57 -10.50
CA LEU A 237 5.63 10.33 -9.73
C LEU A 237 6.38 9.24 -10.52
N ILE A 238 7.09 8.38 -9.79
CA ILE A 238 7.84 7.26 -10.37
C ILE A 238 7.22 5.92 -9.97
N ILE A 239 7.03 5.03 -10.93
CA ILE A 239 6.45 3.69 -10.69
C ILE A 239 7.54 2.74 -10.16
N GLY A 240 7.57 2.56 -8.84
CA GLY A 240 8.61 1.78 -8.15
C GLY A 240 8.69 0.30 -8.51
N ASN A 241 7.56 -0.35 -8.84
CA ASN A 241 7.51 -1.80 -9.12
C ASN A 241 8.33 -2.24 -10.35
N ARG A 242 8.76 -1.29 -11.20
CA ARG A 242 9.47 -1.55 -12.46
C ARG A 242 10.91 -1.03 -12.48
N LEU A 243 11.37 -0.42 -11.39
CA LEU A 243 12.75 0.10 -11.28
C LEU A 243 13.80 -1.00 -11.09
N PHE A 244 13.39 -2.18 -10.58
CA PHE A 244 14.30 -3.29 -10.29
C PHE A 244 13.86 -4.58 -10.99
N ARG A 245 14.85 -5.36 -11.44
CA ARG A 245 14.61 -6.66 -12.08
C ARG A 245 14.08 -7.66 -11.05
N HIS A 246 12.83 -8.06 -11.20
CA HIS A 246 12.28 -9.17 -10.42
C HIS A 246 12.81 -10.51 -10.96
N PRO A 247 13.15 -11.48 -10.09
CA PRO A 247 13.43 -12.85 -10.52
C PRO A 247 12.24 -13.42 -11.30
N ARG A 248 12.48 -14.03 -12.47
CA ARG A 248 11.45 -14.49 -13.43
C ARG A 248 10.35 -15.40 -12.84
N LYS A 249 10.58 -16.02 -11.67
CA LYS A 249 9.64 -16.91 -10.97
C LYS A 249 8.54 -16.18 -10.17
N LEU A 250 8.59 -14.85 -10.05
CA LEU A 250 7.61 -14.05 -9.28
C LEU A 250 6.57 -13.34 -10.17
N HIS A 251 6.60 -13.54 -11.50
CA HIS A 251 5.60 -13.02 -12.44
C HIS A 251 4.39 -13.96 -12.55
N LEU A 252 3.85 -14.39 -11.41
CA LEU A 252 2.63 -15.19 -11.40
C LEU A 252 1.43 -14.24 -11.45
N TRP A 253 0.94 -14.04 -12.66
CA TRP A 253 -0.40 -13.50 -12.92
C TRP A 253 -1.42 -14.41 -12.24
N THR A 254 -2.21 -13.85 -11.33
CA THR A 254 -3.35 -14.59 -10.76
C THR A 254 -4.60 -14.14 -11.52
N PHE A 255 -4.87 -14.77 -12.67
CA PHE A 255 -6.22 -14.81 -13.21
C PHE A 255 -7.00 -15.78 -12.31
N VAL A 256 -8.03 -15.27 -11.63
CA VAL A 256 -9.10 -16.13 -11.13
C VAL A 256 -10.25 -15.94 -12.08
N GLN A 257 -10.63 -17.02 -12.74
CA GLN A 257 -11.79 -17.12 -13.62
C GLN A 257 -13.06 -17.30 -12.78
#